data_AF-A0A8B8XRD0-F1
#
_entry.id   AF-A0A8B8XRD0-F1
#
_cell.length_a   1.000
_cell.length_b   1.000
_cell.length_c   1.000
_cell.angle_alpha   90.00
_cell.angle_beta   90.00
_cell.angle_gamma   90.00
#
_symmetry.space_group_name_H-M   'P 1'
#
loop_
_entity.id
_entity.type
_entity.pdbx_description
1 polymer ?
#
loop_
_entity_poly.entity_id
_entity_poly.type
_entity_poly.pdbx_seq_one_letter_code
_entity_poly.pdbx_strand_id
1 'polypeptide(L)'
;MWGSQELLLLWFLVLAAGGTEHVYRPGRRVCVIGAPRGPVSESFVQRVYQPFLTTCDGYRACSTYRTVYRTAYRRSPGPAPARPRYACCPGWKRTSGLPGSCGAAVCQPPCQNGGSCVQPGRCHCPAGWRGDTCQTDVDECRAGGGGCPQRCVNTAGSYWCQCREGHSPSVDGALCLPERGAPRVAPNPATGADGEVKAEVQRLQSRVDVLEQVLARRRCDSPTQAPALATKSPRTPTPPRPALGPAPPPLRPGRPPCPTWGGGSAGPPVRIQPQPSQHSGLVSRARPDPCAPRPALQAWWAHS
;
A
#
# COMPACT_ATOMS: atom_id res chain seq x y z
N MET A 1 1.70 -1.26 -46.65
CA MET A 1 2.94 -1.53 -45.90
C MET A 1 2.85 -0.75 -44.60
N TRP A 2 2.38 -1.37 -43.51
CA TRP A 2 2.35 -0.67 -42.22
C TRP A 2 3.74 -0.72 -41.59
N GLY A 3 4.27 0.45 -41.24
CA GLY A 3 5.60 0.61 -40.66
C GLY A 3 5.71 -0.06 -39.29
N SER A 4 6.90 -0.60 -39.00
CA SER A 4 7.25 -1.26 -37.74
C SER A 4 6.97 -0.43 -36.48
N GLN A 5 6.85 0.89 -36.62
CA GLN A 5 6.56 1.85 -35.56
C GLN A 5 5.08 1.83 -35.12
N GLU A 6 4.14 1.57 -36.04
CA GLU A 6 2.70 1.49 -35.74
C GLU A 6 2.35 0.21 -34.98
N LEU A 7 3.07 -0.88 -35.25
CA LEU A 7 2.92 -2.16 -34.55
C LEU A 7 3.37 -2.09 -33.09
N LEU A 8 4.38 -1.28 -32.76
CA LEU A 8 4.86 -1.09 -31.38
C LEU A 8 3.86 -0.29 -30.54
N LEU A 9 3.23 0.74 -31.11
CA LEU A 9 2.19 1.53 -30.43
C LEU A 9 0.94 0.69 -30.14
N LEU A 10 0.54 -0.15 -31.09
CA LEU A 10 -0.54 -1.13 -30.89
C LEU A 10 -0.18 -2.18 -29.82
N TRP A 11 1.07 -2.60 -29.72
CA TRP A 11 1.52 -3.56 -28.71
C TRP A 11 1.54 -2.95 -27.29
N PHE A 12 1.94 -1.68 -27.15
CA PHE A 12 1.84 -0.94 -25.89
C PHE A 12 0.37 -0.69 -25.47
N LEU A 13 -0.52 -0.42 -26.42
CA LEU A 13 -1.96 -0.28 -26.15
C LEU A 13 -2.59 -1.60 -25.66
N VAL A 14 -2.16 -2.75 -26.19
CA VAL A 14 -2.66 -4.07 -25.77
C VAL A 14 -2.12 -4.49 -24.39
N LEU A 15 -0.89 -4.11 -24.04
CA LEU A 15 -0.32 -4.39 -22.70
C LEU A 15 -0.94 -3.53 -21.58
N ALA A 16 -1.50 -2.36 -21.90
CA ALA A 16 -2.22 -1.53 -20.92
C ALA A 16 -3.63 -2.06 -20.57
N ALA A 17 -4.20 -2.97 -21.37
CA ALA A 17 -5.52 -3.55 -21.14
C ALA A 17 -5.52 -4.76 -20.19
N GLY A 18 -4.36 -5.15 -19.66
CA GLY A 18 -4.22 -6.17 -18.59
C GLY A 18 -4.39 -5.61 -17.18
N GLY A 19 -4.92 -4.39 -17.04
CA GLY A 19 -5.20 -3.79 -15.74
C GLY A 19 -6.29 -4.58 -15.02
N THR A 20 -6.01 -5.02 -13.80
CA THR A 20 -7.03 -5.48 -12.85
C THR A 20 -8.21 -4.52 -12.89
N GLU A 21 -9.36 -4.97 -13.37
CA GLU A 21 -10.57 -4.15 -13.50
C GLU A 21 -11.09 -3.78 -12.10
N HIS A 22 -10.50 -2.74 -11.53
CA HIS A 22 -11.04 -2.06 -10.38
C HIS A 22 -12.12 -1.11 -10.89
N VAL A 23 -13.36 -1.60 -10.95
CA VAL A 23 -14.52 -0.76 -11.27
C VAL A 23 -14.67 0.28 -10.15
N TYR A 24 -14.22 1.50 -10.43
CA TYR A 24 -14.33 2.65 -9.54
C TYR A 24 -15.80 3.02 -9.38
N ARG A 25 -16.35 2.92 -8.16
CA ARG A 25 -17.65 3.54 -7.84
C ARG A 25 -17.43 4.96 -7.34
N PRO A 26 -17.99 5.99 -8.01
CA PRO A 26 -17.87 7.37 -7.58
C PRO A 26 -18.42 7.56 -6.16
N GLY A 27 -17.67 8.28 -5.30
CA GLY A 27 -18.17 8.86 -4.06
C GLY A 27 -17.63 8.30 -2.75
N ARG A 28 -17.07 7.07 -2.71
CA ARG A 28 -16.54 6.50 -1.44
C ARG A 28 -15.12 5.95 -1.49
N ARG A 29 -14.46 6.00 -2.66
CA ARG A 29 -13.09 5.48 -2.89
C ARG A 29 -12.96 4.01 -2.44
N VAL A 30 -14.01 3.25 -2.74
CA VAL A 30 -14.14 1.81 -2.45
C VAL A 30 -14.07 1.04 -3.76
N CYS A 31 -13.22 0.03 -3.79
CA CYS A 31 -12.98 -0.84 -4.92
C CYS A 31 -13.48 -2.26 -4.62
N VAL A 32 -13.95 -2.98 -5.64
CA VAL A 32 -14.26 -4.40 -5.55
C VAL A 32 -12.97 -5.19 -5.67
N ILE A 33 -12.72 -6.09 -4.73
CA ILE A 33 -11.62 -7.05 -4.76
C ILE A 33 -12.20 -8.45 -4.94
N GLY A 34 -11.65 -9.19 -5.88
CA GLY A 34 -12.11 -10.51 -6.28
C GLY A 34 -13.00 -10.42 -7.51
N ALA A 35 -12.39 -10.60 -8.68
CA ALA A 35 -13.16 -10.82 -9.90
C ALA A 35 -13.94 -12.13 -9.74
N PRO A 36 -15.25 -12.18 -10.07
CA PRO A 36 -15.89 -13.45 -10.30
C PRO A 36 -15.12 -14.12 -11.43
N ARG A 37 -14.54 -15.31 -11.18
CA ARG A 37 -14.00 -16.13 -12.25
C ARG A 37 -15.16 -16.39 -13.20
N GLY A 38 -15.05 -15.86 -14.42
CA GLY A 38 -16.03 -16.10 -15.46
C GLY A 38 -16.19 -17.60 -15.72
N PRO A 39 -17.23 -17.99 -16.48
CA PRO A 39 -17.42 -19.39 -16.85
C PRO A 39 -16.14 -19.95 -17.47
N VAL A 40 -15.65 -21.06 -16.91
CA VAL A 40 -14.43 -21.72 -17.39
C VAL A 40 -14.83 -22.58 -18.58
N SER A 41 -14.16 -22.37 -19.72
CA SER A 41 -14.28 -23.23 -20.89
C SER A 41 -13.32 -24.40 -20.72
N GLU A 42 -13.87 -25.61 -20.63
CA GLU A 42 -13.10 -26.85 -20.57
C GLU A 42 -13.21 -27.60 -21.91
N SER A 43 -12.06 -27.98 -22.47
CA SER A 43 -12.01 -28.89 -23.61
C SER A 43 -12.13 -30.34 -23.15
N PHE A 44 -12.96 -31.12 -23.81
CA PHE A 44 -13.07 -32.56 -23.58
C PHE A 44 -13.08 -33.33 -24.91
N VAL A 45 -12.74 -34.61 -24.84
CA VAL A 45 -12.77 -35.48 -26.01
C VAL A 45 -14.19 -36.02 -26.19
N GLN A 46 -14.84 -35.64 -27.28
CA GLN A 46 -16.16 -36.12 -27.67
C GLN A 46 -16.04 -37.26 -28.69
N ARG A 47 -16.75 -38.36 -28.42
CA ARG A 47 -16.91 -39.46 -29.35
C ARG A 47 -17.97 -39.11 -30.40
N VAL A 48 -17.60 -39.21 -31.67
CA VAL A 48 -18.49 -38.94 -32.82
C VAL A 48 -18.49 -40.15 -33.76
N TYR A 49 -19.66 -40.70 -34.06
CA TYR A 49 -19.80 -41.79 -35.01
C TYR A 49 -19.90 -41.23 -36.43
N GLN A 50 -18.85 -41.43 -37.23
CA GLN A 50 -18.80 -40.98 -38.62
C GLN A 50 -19.19 -42.14 -39.54
N PRO A 51 -20.24 -42.01 -40.37
CA PRO A 51 -20.58 -43.04 -41.35
C PRO A 51 -19.53 -43.09 -42.46
N PHE A 52 -19.25 -44.29 -42.96
CA PHE A 52 -18.43 -44.53 -44.14
C PHE A 52 -18.98 -45.69 -44.96
N LEU A 53 -18.73 -45.65 -46.26
CA LEU A 53 -19.12 -46.71 -47.18
C LEU A 53 -18.04 -47.80 -47.17
N THR A 54 -18.48 -49.05 -47.07
CA THR A 54 -17.65 -50.26 -47.16
C THR A 54 -18.36 -51.27 -48.05
N THR A 55 -17.65 -52.30 -48.48
CA THR A 55 -18.22 -53.40 -49.25
C THR A 55 -18.64 -54.52 -48.31
N CYS A 56 -19.88 -54.99 -48.42
CA CYS A 56 -20.40 -56.18 -47.73
C CYS A 56 -20.22 -57.45 -48.59
N ASP A 57 -20.52 -58.61 -47.99
CA ASP A 57 -20.61 -59.88 -48.69
C ASP A 57 -21.50 -59.77 -49.95
N GLY A 58 -20.97 -60.28 -51.07
CA GLY A 58 -21.60 -60.14 -52.38
C GLY A 58 -21.37 -58.78 -53.07
N TYR A 59 -20.27 -58.08 -52.74
CA TYR A 59 -19.82 -56.85 -53.40
C TYR A 59 -20.83 -55.68 -53.37
N ARG A 60 -21.72 -55.65 -52.37
CA ARG A 60 -22.72 -54.58 -52.22
C ARG A 60 -22.15 -53.43 -51.39
N ALA A 61 -22.47 -52.20 -51.77
CA ALA A 61 -22.13 -51.03 -50.97
C ALA A 61 -23.00 -50.98 -49.70
N CYS A 62 -22.36 -50.85 -48.54
CA CYS A 62 -22.98 -50.76 -47.24
C CYS A 62 -22.44 -49.55 -46.46
N SER A 63 -23.29 -48.88 -45.68
CA SER A 63 -22.84 -47.86 -44.73
C SER A 63 -22.57 -48.48 -43.37
N THR A 64 -21.40 -48.23 -42.80
CA THR A 64 -21.08 -48.57 -41.41
C THR A 64 -20.47 -47.37 -40.70
N TYR A 65 -20.27 -47.44 -39.39
CA TYR A 65 -19.79 -46.33 -38.58
C TYR A 65 -18.37 -46.57 -38.08
N ARG A 66 -17.52 -45.54 -38.17
CA ARG A 66 -16.26 -45.51 -37.43
C ARG A 66 -16.34 -44.50 -36.30
N THR A 67 -15.68 -44.82 -35.20
CA THR A 67 -15.60 -43.93 -34.05
C THR A 67 -14.47 -42.92 -34.27
N VAL A 68 -14.81 -41.63 -34.32
CA VAL A 68 -13.84 -40.53 -34.41
C VAL A 68 -13.93 -39.71 -33.14
N TYR A 69 -12.78 -39.39 -32.56
CA TYR A 69 -12.70 -38.51 -31.40
C TYR A 69 -12.46 -37.08 -31.86
N ARG A 70 -13.30 -36.15 -31.41
CA ARG A 70 -13.18 -34.72 -31.71
C ARG A 70 -13.12 -33.93 -30.41
N THR A 71 -12.35 -32.84 -30.39
CA THR A 71 -12.32 -31.93 -29.26
C THR A 71 -13.61 -31.12 -29.21
N ALA A 72 -14.34 -31.21 -28.11
CA ALA A 72 -15.52 -30.41 -27.84
C ALA A 72 -15.28 -29.51 -26.63
N TYR A 73 -16.10 -28.47 -26.49
CA TYR A 73 -16.00 -27.50 -25.40
C TYR A 73 -17.28 -27.49 -24.61
N ARG A 74 -17.17 -27.51 -23.29
CA ARG A 74 -18.30 -27.27 -22.39
C ARG A 74 -17.98 -26.07 -21.51
N ARG A 75 -19.03 -25.32 -21.16
CA ARG A 75 -18.92 -24.26 -20.16
C ARG A 75 -19.30 -24.84 -18.81
N SER A 76 -18.33 -24.99 -17.93
CA SER A 76 -18.59 -25.27 -16.52
C SER A 76 -19.14 -23.99 -15.91
N PRO A 77 -20.31 -23.98 -15.25
CA PRO A 77 -20.67 -22.89 -14.36
C PRO A 77 -19.48 -22.70 -13.41
N GLY A 78 -18.85 -21.54 -13.46
CA GLY A 78 -17.78 -21.23 -12.51
C GLY A 78 -18.28 -21.40 -11.08
N PRO A 79 -17.38 -21.47 -10.08
CA PRO A 79 -17.80 -21.39 -8.68
C PRO A 79 -18.76 -20.21 -8.52
N ALA A 80 -19.84 -20.41 -7.75
CA ALA A 80 -20.89 -19.40 -7.56
C ALA A 80 -20.25 -18.02 -7.30
N PRO A 81 -20.78 -16.94 -7.89
CA PRO A 81 -20.19 -15.61 -7.73
C PRO A 81 -20.06 -15.32 -6.23
N ALA A 82 -18.84 -15.33 -5.73
CA ALA A 82 -18.57 -14.98 -4.36
C ALA A 82 -19.09 -13.55 -4.15
N ARG A 83 -19.70 -13.27 -2.99
CA ARG A 83 -20.13 -11.91 -2.66
C ARG A 83 -18.93 -10.98 -2.89
N PRO A 84 -19.08 -9.89 -3.67
CA PRO A 84 -17.98 -8.99 -3.96
C PRO A 84 -17.42 -8.46 -2.65
N ARG A 85 -16.11 -8.62 -2.44
CA ARG A 85 -15.45 -8.03 -1.28
C ARG A 85 -15.15 -6.57 -1.60
N TYR A 86 -15.51 -5.68 -0.70
CA TYR A 86 -15.23 -4.25 -0.84
C TYR A 86 -14.04 -3.88 0.03
N ALA A 87 -13.10 -3.14 -0.55
CA ALA A 87 -11.95 -2.60 0.17
C ALA A 87 -11.68 -1.17 -0.29
N CYS A 88 -10.79 -0.47 0.42
CA CYS A 88 -10.33 0.82 -0.06
C CYS A 88 -9.55 0.64 -1.36
N CYS A 89 -9.77 1.56 -2.29
CA CYS A 89 -8.98 1.59 -3.51
C CYS A 89 -7.49 1.81 -3.19
N PRO A 90 -6.58 1.41 -4.09
CA PRO A 90 -5.14 1.63 -3.91
C PRO A 90 -4.83 3.09 -3.52
N GLY A 91 -4.01 3.26 -2.49
CA GLY A 91 -3.65 4.58 -1.95
C GLY A 91 -4.65 5.21 -0.98
N TRP A 92 -5.74 4.52 -0.62
CA TRP A 92 -6.72 5.00 0.36
C TRP A 92 -6.82 4.06 1.56
N LYS A 93 -7.06 4.65 2.73
CA LYS A 93 -7.33 3.96 3.99
C LYS A 93 -8.61 4.49 4.63
N ARG A 94 -9.11 3.75 5.62
CA ARG A 94 -10.31 4.12 6.37
C ARG A 94 -10.06 5.40 7.17
N THR A 95 -11.05 6.29 7.21
CA THR A 95 -11.01 7.45 8.11
C THR A 95 -11.44 7.02 9.51
N SER A 96 -10.71 7.44 10.54
CA SER A 96 -11.12 7.22 11.93
C SER A 96 -12.45 7.95 12.18
N GLY A 97 -13.51 7.20 12.52
CA GLY A 97 -14.81 7.76 12.91
C GLY A 97 -16.00 7.37 12.01
N LEU A 98 -15.77 6.79 10.83
CA LEU A 98 -16.87 6.36 9.93
C LEU A 98 -16.64 4.92 9.44
N PRO A 99 -17.52 3.96 9.80
CA PRO A 99 -17.40 2.59 9.30
C PRO A 99 -17.62 2.55 7.78
N GLY A 100 -16.57 2.17 7.04
CA GLY A 100 -16.65 1.89 5.60
C GLY A 100 -16.36 3.07 4.67
N SER A 101 -15.92 4.24 5.16
CA SER A 101 -15.47 5.33 4.30
C SER A 101 -13.95 5.30 4.11
N CYS A 102 -13.49 5.26 2.85
CA CYS A 102 -12.08 5.32 2.48
C CYS A 102 -11.70 6.77 2.18
N GLY A 103 -11.70 7.61 3.21
CA GLY A 103 -11.49 9.06 3.05
C GLY A 103 -10.04 9.51 3.24
N ALA A 104 -9.21 8.74 3.94
CA ALA A 104 -7.84 9.13 4.24
C ALA A 104 -6.86 8.61 3.18
N ALA A 105 -6.05 9.50 2.61
CA ALA A 105 -5.01 9.12 1.68
C ALA A 105 -3.86 8.40 2.39
N VAL A 106 -3.15 7.55 1.64
CA VAL A 106 -1.94 6.85 2.07
C VAL A 106 -0.75 7.45 1.34
N CYS A 107 0.22 7.93 2.10
CA CYS A 107 1.50 8.41 1.59
C CYS A 107 2.59 7.47 2.13
N GLN A 108 3.38 6.89 1.21
CA GLN A 108 4.54 6.06 1.52
C GLN A 108 5.70 6.55 0.65
N PRO A 109 6.78 7.12 1.23
CA PRO A 109 6.97 7.37 2.66
C PRO A 109 5.97 8.40 3.25
N PRO A 110 5.77 8.45 4.57
CA PRO A 110 4.87 9.42 5.20
C PRO A 110 5.37 10.85 5.01
N CYS A 111 4.45 11.81 4.98
CA CYS A 111 4.78 13.23 4.98
C CYS A 111 5.51 13.60 6.27
N GLN A 112 6.64 14.29 6.14
CA GLN A 112 7.49 14.72 7.24
C GLN A 112 7.14 16.15 7.67
N ASN A 113 7.74 16.62 8.77
CA ASN A 113 7.70 18.01 9.23
C ASN A 113 6.28 18.62 9.32
N GLY A 114 5.30 17.82 9.76
CA GLY A 114 3.90 18.27 9.91
C GLY A 114 3.10 18.30 8.60
N GLY A 115 3.62 17.76 7.50
CA GLY A 115 2.90 17.61 6.24
C GLY A 115 1.66 16.73 6.34
N SER A 116 0.64 17.05 5.55
CA SER A 116 -0.62 16.29 5.49
C SER A 116 -0.76 15.53 4.17
N CYS A 117 -1.19 14.28 4.22
CA CYS A 117 -1.38 13.46 3.03
C CYS A 117 -2.74 13.77 2.39
N VAL A 118 -2.75 14.54 1.30
CA VAL A 118 -3.98 15.00 0.63
C VAL A 118 -4.47 14.03 -0.45
N GLN A 119 -3.54 13.32 -1.09
CA GLN A 119 -3.83 12.30 -2.09
C GLN A 119 -2.79 11.18 -2.04
N PRO A 120 -3.10 10.05 -2.68
CA PRO A 120 -2.18 9.15 -3.36
C PRO A 120 -0.68 9.43 -3.37
N GLY A 121 0.09 9.29 -2.28
CA GLY A 121 1.53 9.65 -2.33
C GLY A 121 1.84 11.13 -2.58
N ARG A 122 0.89 12.04 -2.36
CA ARG A 122 1.06 13.49 -2.48
C ARG A 122 0.85 14.17 -1.13
N CYS A 123 1.92 14.79 -0.63
CA CYS A 123 1.89 15.58 0.59
C CYS A 123 1.54 17.04 0.31
N HIS A 124 0.82 17.64 1.25
CA HIS A 124 0.69 19.09 1.39
C HIS A 124 1.59 19.53 2.53
N CYS A 125 2.61 20.32 2.20
CA CYS A 125 3.63 20.76 3.13
C CYS A 125 3.22 22.06 3.81
N PRO A 126 3.51 22.21 5.13
CA PRO A 126 3.36 23.48 5.80
C PRO A 126 4.35 24.51 5.24
N ALA A 127 4.12 25.78 5.55
CA ALA A 127 5.05 26.86 5.20
C ALA A 127 6.47 26.55 5.73
N GLY A 128 7.49 26.94 4.98
CA GLY A 128 8.89 26.64 5.27
C GLY A 128 9.37 25.24 4.84
N TRP A 129 8.50 24.38 4.30
CA TRP A 129 8.88 23.04 3.85
C TRP A 129 8.48 22.75 2.41
N ARG A 130 9.30 21.96 1.71
CA ARG A 130 9.09 21.54 0.32
C ARG A 130 9.56 20.11 0.05
N GLY A 131 9.31 19.65 -1.17
CA GLY A 131 9.61 18.29 -1.63
C GLY A 131 8.41 17.35 -1.53
N ASP A 132 8.50 16.18 -2.16
CA ASP A 132 7.37 15.25 -2.30
C ASP A 132 6.84 14.74 -0.96
N THR A 133 7.69 14.67 0.06
CA THR A 133 7.35 14.26 1.42
C THR A 133 7.59 15.35 2.45
N CYS A 134 7.71 16.61 2.03
CA CYS A 134 7.99 17.75 2.92
C CYS A 134 9.31 17.62 3.69
N GLN A 135 10.28 16.90 3.11
CA GLN A 135 11.56 16.60 3.75
C GLN A 135 12.58 17.74 3.66
N THR A 136 12.37 18.67 2.72
CA THR A 136 13.37 19.70 2.40
C THR A 136 12.92 21.03 2.98
N ASP A 137 13.78 21.61 3.81
CA ASP A 137 13.60 22.97 4.32
C ASP A 137 13.65 24.00 3.17
N VAL A 138 12.80 25.01 3.26
CA VAL A 138 12.85 26.17 2.37
C VAL A 138 13.75 27.20 3.03
N ASP A 139 14.84 27.57 2.37
CA ASP A 139 15.71 28.61 2.88
C ASP A 139 15.23 29.98 2.38
N GLU A 140 14.41 30.66 3.18
CA GLU A 140 13.86 31.97 2.83
C GLU A 140 14.95 33.05 2.74
N CYS A 141 16.09 32.85 3.40
CA CYS A 141 17.20 33.81 3.37
C CYS A 141 17.92 33.85 2.01
N ARG A 142 17.84 32.78 1.20
CA ARG A 142 18.47 32.74 -0.13
C ARG A 142 17.82 33.68 -1.13
N ALA A 143 16.52 33.95 -0.99
CA ALA A 143 15.78 34.85 -1.87
C ALA A 143 15.65 36.23 -1.22
N GLY A 144 16.54 37.16 -1.55
CA GLY A 144 16.43 38.55 -1.11
C GLY A 144 16.51 38.75 0.42
N GLY A 145 17.19 37.86 1.14
CA GLY A 145 17.40 37.99 2.59
C GLY A 145 16.14 37.80 3.43
N GLY A 146 15.13 37.08 2.94
CA GLY A 146 13.91 36.78 3.70
C GLY A 146 13.10 38.01 4.10
N GLY A 147 13.29 39.16 3.46
CA GLY A 147 12.64 40.42 3.87
C GLY A 147 13.17 41.00 5.19
N CYS A 148 14.30 40.50 5.69
CA CYS A 148 14.93 41.02 6.91
C CYS A 148 15.63 42.36 6.69
N PRO A 149 15.60 43.29 7.66
CA PRO A 149 16.23 44.60 7.54
C PRO A 149 17.76 44.55 7.44
N GLN A 150 18.38 43.55 8.07
CA GLN A 150 19.85 43.42 8.11
C GLN A 150 20.33 42.00 7.85
N ARG A 151 20.29 41.10 8.84
CA ARG A 151 20.77 39.72 8.68
C ARG A 151 19.58 38.77 8.76
N CYS A 152 19.50 37.84 7.82
CA CYS A 152 18.55 36.73 7.87
C CYS A 152 19.25 35.48 8.37
N VAL A 153 18.62 34.77 9.30
CA VAL A 153 19.10 33.51 9.83
C VAL A 153 18.04 32.44 9.56
N ASN A 154 18.38 31.50 8.68
CA ASN A 154 17.49 30.40 8.33
C ASN A 154 17.43 29.37 9.46
N THR A 155 16.24 28.82 9.71
CA THR A 155 16.00 27.76 10.69
C THR A 155 15.12 26.68 10.04
N ALA A 156 15.10 25.46 10.57
CA ALA A 156 14.30 24.41 9.95
C ALA A 156 12.78 24.73 10.06
N GLY A 157 12.15 24.98 8.92
CA GLY A 157 10.74 25.32 8.76
C GLY A 157 10.40 26.80 8.96
N SER A 158 11.39 27.67 9.16
CA SER A 158 11.17 29.10 9.40
C SER A 158 12.46 29.91 9.28
N TYR A 159 12.39 31.21 9.48
CA TYR A 159 13.56 32.08 9.55
C TYR A 159 13.31 33.20 10.55
N TRP A 160 14.39 33.83 11.01
CA TRP A 160 14.28 35.02 11.84
C TRP A 160 15.33 36.06 11.45
N CYS A 161 14.98 37.32 11.72
CA CYS A 161 15.81 38.46 11.39
C CYS A 161 16.67 38.88 12.57
N GLN A 162 17.97 39.01 12.33
CA GLN A 162 18.94 39.47 13.30
C GLN A 162 19.46 40.86 12.93
N CYS A 163 19.53 41.75 13.92
CA CYS A 163 20.23 43.02 13.80
C CYS A 163 21.73 42.83 14.07
N ARG A 164 22.56 43.61 13.38
CA ARG A 164 24.00 43.70 13.64
C ARG A 164 24.23 44.24 15.04
N GLU A 165 25.42 43.95 15.57
CA GLU A 165 25.81 44.41 16.89
C GLU A 165 25.66 45.94 17.03
N GLY A 166 25.19 46.39 18.20
CA GLY A 166 24.84 47.78 18.44
C GLY A 166 23.56 48.26 17.75
N HIS A 167 22.71 47.36 17.25
CA HIS A 167 21.38 47.68 16.74
C HIS A 167 20.31 46.78 17.38
N SER A 168 19.18 47.37 17.76
CA SER A 168 18.00 46.66 18.28
C SER A 168 16.86 46.68 17.25
N PRO A 169 16.02 45.63 17.17
CA PRO A 169 14.83 45.66 16.34
C PRO A 169 13.87 46.77 16.81
N SER A 170 13.29 47.51 15.87
CA SER A 170 12.22 48.47 16.12
C SER A 170 10.97 47.77 16.64
N VAL A 171 10.06 48.52 17.26
CA VAL A 171 8.76 48.02 17.77
C VAL A 171 7.95 47.32 16.67
N ASP A 172 8.04 47.83 15.43
CA ASP A 172 7.37 47.26 14.26
C ASP A 172 8.11 46.05 13.64
N GLY A 173 9.30 45.69 14.16
CA GLY A 173 10.14 44.59 13.64
C GLY A 173 10.74 44.82 12.25
N ALA A 174 10.31 45.87 11.54
CA ALA A 174 10.68 46.14 10.16
C ALA A 174 12.05 46.79 9.97
N LEU A 175 12.62 47.41 11.02
CA LEU A 175 13.88 48.15 10.95
C LEU A 175 14.78 47.80 12.14
N CYS A 176 16.09 47.81 11.92
CA CYS A 176 17.09 47.72 12.99
C CYS A 176 17.57 49.14 13.31
N LEU A 177 17.32 49.60 14.53
CA LEU A 177 17.71 50.92 15.01
C LEU A 177 19.05 50.81 15.74
N PRO A 178 20.00 51.74 15.55
CA PRO A 178 21.22 51.76 16.35
C PRO A 178 20.84 51.96 17.81
N GLU A 179 21.34 51.08 18.68
CA GLU A 179 21.32 51.34 20.11
C GLU A 179 22.18 52.59 20.32
N ARG A 180 21.53 53.72 20.61
CA ARG A 180 22.25 54.93 21.01
C ARG A 180 23.14 54.51 22.15
N GLY A 181 24.45 54.54 21.91
CA GLY A 181 25.40 53.98 22.84
C GLY A 181 25.06 54.44 24.24
N ALA A 182 24.94 53.48 25.17
CA ALA A 182 25.52 53.75 26.47
C ALA A 182 26.87 54.41 26.17
N PRO A 183 27.18 55.59 26.73
CA PRO A 183 28.44 56.26 26.48
C PRO A 183 29.51 55.19 26.57
N ARG A 184 30.42 55.12 25.59
CA ARG A 184 31.64 54.36 25.75
C ARG A 184 32.22 54.82 27.07
N VAL A 185 31.99 54.07 28.13
CA VAL A 185 32.83 54.11 29.31
C VAL A 185 34.13 53.64 28.70
N ALA A 186 34.99 54.62 28.38
CA ALA A 186 36.39 54.34 28.21
C ALA A 186 36.77 53.38 29.35
N PRO A 187 37.54 52.31 29.11
CA PRO A 187 38.04 51.52 30.22
C PRO A 187 38.90 52.45 31.05
N ASN A 188 38.28 53.08 32.06
CA ASN A 188 38.96 53.89 33.04
C ASN A 188 39.61 52.84 33.95
N PRO A 189 40.95 52.77 34.01
CA PRO A 189 41.61 51.86 34.91
C PRO A 189 41.52 52.49 36.31
N ALA A 190 40.41 52.24 37.01
CA ALA A 190 40.27 52.57 38.41
C ALA A 190 39.21 51.69 39.07
N THR A 191 39.71 50.60 39.67
CA THR A 191 39.37 50.13 41.03
C THR A 191 37.89 50.06 41.42
N GLY A 192 37.34 48.84 41.47
CA GLY A 192 36.30 48.52 42.45
C GLY A 192 35.22 47.52 42.06
N ALA A 193 34.92 47.30 40.78
CA ALA A 193 33.79 46.45 40.38
C ALA A 193 34.15 44.97 40.11
N ASP A 194 35.41 44.68 39.77
CA ASP A 194 35.86 43.30 39.54
C ASP A 194 35.95 42.47 40.83
N GLY A 195 36.08 43.11 41.99
CA GLY A 195 36.17 42.43 43.28
C GLY A 195 34.87 41.72 43.66
N GLU A 196 33.72 42.36 43.40
CA GLU A 196 32.40 41.84 43.77
C GLU A 196 31.94 40.73 42.80
N VAL A 197 32.15 40.93 41.50
CA VAL A 197 31.87 39.89 40.50
C VAL A 197 32.79 38.68 40.72
N LYS A 198 34.07 38.91 41.04
CA LYS A 198 35.00 37.82 41.35
C LYS A 198 34.69 37.14 42.68
N ALA A 199 34.22 37.88 43.68
CA ALA A 199 33.76 37.30 44.95
C ALA A 199 32.52 36.42 44.75
N GLU A 200 31.56 36.84 43.91
CA GLU A 200 30.37 36.04 43.64
C GLU A 200 30.69 34.81 42.76
N VAL A 201 31.61 34.95 41.79
CA VAL A 201 32.11 33.81 41.01
C VAL A 201 32.85 32.81 41.91
N GLN A 202 33.71 33.27 42.83
CA GLN A 202 34.38 32.40 43.80
C GLN A 202 33.39 31.73 44.76
N ARG A 203 32.36 32.46 45.19
CA ARG A 203 31.28 31.91 46.02
C ARG A 203 30.51 30.83 45.27
N LEU A 204 30.17 31.05 44.00
CA LEU A 204 29.49 30.06 43.17
C LEU A 204 30.37 28.84 42.89
N GLN A 205 31.67 29.04 42.62
CA GLN A 205 32.63 27.96 42.42
C GLN A 205 32.75 27.07 43.67
N SER A 206 32.87 27.66 44.87
CA SER A 206 32.92 26.88 46.12
C SER A 206 31.66 26.01 46.35
N ARG A 207 30.49 26.49 45.91
CA ARG A 207 29.24 25.72 46.01
C ARG A 207 29.18 24.58 45.00
N VAL A 208 29.74 24.79 43.81
CA VAL A 208 29.84 23.76 42.77
C VAL A 208 30.80 22.66 43.21
N ASP A 209 31.98 23.01 43.75
CA ASP A 209 32.96 22.04 44.24
C ASP A 209 32.41 21.13 45.35
N VAL A 210 31.63 21.70 46.28
CA VAL A 210 30.94 20.93 47.34
C VAL A 210 29.89 19.98 46.74
N LEU A 211 29.12 20.44 45.74
CA LEU A 211 28.14 19.58 45.06
C LEU A 211 28.82 18.44 44.28
N GLU A 212 29.95 18.73 43.63
CA GLU A 212 30.75 17.71 42.95
C GLU A 212 31.33 16.69 43.92
N GLN A 213 31.82 17.12 45.10
CA GLN A 213 32.25 16.20 46.16
C GLN A 213 31.09 15.36 46.72
N VAL A 214 29.90 15.94 46.90
CA VAL A 214 28.70 15.20 47.35
C VAL A 214 28.27 14.16 46.30
N LEU A 215 28.31 14.52 45.02
CA LEU A 215 28.04 13.59 43.92
C LEU A 215 29.11 12.48 43.82
N ALA A 216 30.39 12.81 44.04
CA ALA A 216 31.49 11.85 44.08
C ALA A 216 31.37 10.87 45.27
N ARG A 217 30.94 11.37 46.44
CA ARG A 217 30.71 10.54 47.64
C ARG A 217 29.50 9.62 47.48
N ARG A 218 28.41 10.11 46.88
CA ARG A 218 27.27 9.27 46.46
C ARG A 218 27.66 8.20 45.42
N ARG A 219 28.72 8.43 44.64
CA ARG A 219 29.31 7.44 43.71
C ARG A 219 30.14 6.37 44.42
N CYS A 220 30.74 6.68 45.57
CA CYS A 220 31.54 5.73 46.37
C CYS A 220 30.70 4.89 47.34
N ASP A 221 29.47 5.31 47.67
CA ASP A 221 28.53 4.55 48.50
C ASP A 221 27.67 3.53 47.70
N SER A 222 28.01 3.28 46.43
CA SER A 222 27.44 2.15 45.68
C SER A 222 28.32 0.91 45.88
N PRO A 223 27.93 -0.09 46.68
CA PRO A 223 28.71 -1.30 46.82
C PRO A 223 28.62 -2.10 45.51
N THR A 224 29.75 -2.19 44.78
CA THR A 224 29.92 -3.17 43.71
C THR A 224 31.11 -4.07 44.03
N GLN A 225 30.81 -5.32 44.43
CA GLN A 225 31.46 -6.60 44.04
C GLN A 225 30.80 -7.73 44.87
N ALA A 226 29.95 -8.60 44.28
CA ALA A 226 30.25 -9.92 43.65
C ALA A 226 30.59 -11.03 44.69
N PRO A 227 30.45 -12.37 44.48
CA PRO A 227 29.95 -13.18 43.35
C PRO A 227 29.03 -14.42 43.73
N ALA A 228 28.64 -15.18 42.71
CA ALA A 228 28.45 -16.65 42.63
C ALA A 228 27.49 -17.47 43.56
N LEU A 229 26.51 -18.07 42.86
CA LEU A 229 25.89 -19.41 42.97
C LEU A 229 24.72 -19.73 43.93
N ALA A 230 23.66 -20.20 43.26
CA ALA A 230 22.63 -21.17 43.63
C ALA A 230 21.50 -20.73 44.58
N THR A 231 20.27 -20.59 44.06
CA THR A 231 19.24 -21.66 44.08
C THR A 231 17.83 -21.06 43.78
N LYS A 232 17.09 -21.71 42.85
CA LYS A 232 15.62 -21.66 42.60
C LYS A 232 14.94 -20.33 42.22
N SER A 233 14.55 -20.23 40.94
CA SER A 233 13.49 -19.33 40.45
C SER A 233 12.08 -19.75 40.91
N PRO A 234 11.24 -18.80 41.34
CA PRO A 234 9.82 -18.76 41.02
C PRO A 234 9.60 -17.84 39.80
N ARG A 235 8.81 -18.32 38.83
CA ARG A 235 8.41 -17.57 37.64
C ARG A 235 7.42 -16.48 38.01
N THR A 236 7.69 -15.27 37.56
CA THR A 236 6.74 -14.15 37.46
C THR A 236 5.67 -14.46 36.40
N PRO A 237 4.40 -14.07 36.61
CA PRO A 237 3.28 -14.41 35.73
C PRO A 237 3.28 -13.61 34.43
N THR A 238 3.13 -14.31 33.31
CA THR A 238 2.81 -13.77 31.98
C THR A 238 1.32 -13.36 31.88
N PRO A 239 0.99 -12.33 31.07
CA PRO A 239 -0.39 -11.87 30.85
C PRO A 239 -1.23 -12.88 30.03
N PRO A 240 -2.58 -12.84 30.16
CA PRO A 240 -3.45 -13.84 29.56
C PRO A 240 -3.58 -13.70 28.03
N ARG A 241 -3.51 -14.85 27.35
CA ARG A 241 -3.84 -15.06 25.93
C ARG A 241 -5.36 -15.30 25.75
N PRO A 242 -5.96 -14.96 24.60
CA PRO A 242 -7.38 -15.18 24.34
C PRO A 242 -7.69 -16.67 24.13
N ALA A 243 -8.89 -17.08 24.56
CA ALA A 243 -9.38 -18.45 24.57
C ALA A 243 -9.61 -19.02 23.15
N LEU A 244 -9.02 -20.19 22.86
CA LEU A 244 -9.42 -21.08 21.78
C LEU A 244 -10.49 -22.06 22.32
N GLY A 245 -11.51 -22.33 21.50
CA GLY A 245 -12.60 -23.27 21.79
C GLY A 245 -12.18 -24.75 21.83
N PRO A 246 -13.15 -25.66 22.05
CA PRO A 246 -12.89 -27.07 22.36
C PRO A 246 -12.31 -27.86 21.18
N ALA A 247 -11.43 -28.81 21.52
CA ALA A 247 -10.72 -29.71 20.61
C ALA A 247 -11.64 -30.77 19.96
N PRO A 248 -11.30 -31.26 18.75
CA PRO A 248 -12.01 -32.34 18.07
C PRO A 248 -11.70 -33.74 18.67
N PRO A 249 -12.55 -34.75 18.43
CA PRO A 249 -12.41 -36.11 18.98
C PRO A 249 -11.25 -36.92 18.33
N PRO A 250 -10.80 -38.02 18.95
CA PRO A 250 -9.61 -38.77 18.51
C PRO A 250 -9.79 -39.48 17.17
N LEU A 251 -8.74 -39.43 16.35
CA LEU A 251 -8.62 -40.16 15.09
C LEU A 251 -8.43 -41.67 15.34
N ARG A 252 -9.18 -42.48 14.59
CA ARG A 252 -9.08 -43.95 14.56
C ARG A 252 -7.73 -44.43 13.98
N PRO A 253 -7.28 -45.66 14.34
CA PRO A 253 -6.08 -46.27 13.76
C PRO A 253 -6.27 -46.57 12.25
N GLY A 254 -5.15 -46.48 11.53
CA GLY A 254 -5.06 -46.40 10.07
C GLY A 254 -5.54 -47.63 9.29
N ARG A 255 -5.94 -47.36 8.03
CA ARG A 255 -6.07 -48.34 6.95
C ARG A 255 -4.72 -48.55 6.26
N PRO A 256 -4.42 -49.76 5.77
CA PRO A 256 -3.15 -50.08 5.13
C PRO A 256 -3.03 -49.42 3.73
N PRO A 257 -1.80 -49.25 3.22
CA PRO A 257 -1.57 -48.68 1.89
C PRO A 257 -1.97 -49.65 0.77
N CYS A 258 -2.50 -49.11 -0.33
CA CYS A 258 -2.66 -49.84 -1.59
C CYS A 258 -1.29 -50.03 -2.29
N PRO A 259 -1.10 -51.11 -3.06
CA PRO A 259 0.19 -51.42 -3.68
C PRO A 259 0.52 -50.47 -4.84
N THR A 260 1.79 -50.08 -4.88
CA THR A 260 2.46 -49.44 -6.02
C THR A 260 2.60 -50.43 -7.17
N TRP A 261 2.17 -50.04 -8.37
CA TRP A 261 2.68 -50.58 -9.62
C TRP A 261 3.41 -49.46 -10.36
N GLY A 262 4.66 -49.74 -10.71
CA GLY A 262 5.63 -48.76 -11.17
C GLY A 262 5.59 -48.47 -12.67
N GLY A 263 6.37 -47.44 -13.01
CA GLY A 263 7.19 -47.40 -14.22
C GLY A 263 6.49 -47.15 -15.55
N GLY A 264 6.61 -45.92 -16.05
CA GLY A 264 6.28 -45.62 -17.45
C GLY A 264 6.49 -44.15 -17.78
N SER A 265 7.75 -43.75 -17.97
CA SER A 265 8.18 -42.45 -18.46
C SER A 265 7.63 -42.16 -19.86
N ALA A 266 6.95 -41.01 -20.03
CA ALA A 266 6.65 -40.43 -21.33
C ALA A 266 7.00 -38.93 -21.32
N GLY A 267 7.82 -38.53 -22.31
CA GLY A 267 8.43 -37.21 -22.45
C GLY A 267 7.46 -36.07 -22.82
N PRO A 268 8.01 -34.87 -23.15
CA PRO A 268 7.25 -33.63 -23.17
C PRO A 268 6.31 -33.52 -24.37
N PRO A 269 5.17 -32.81 -24.25
CA PRO A 269 4.24 -32.64 -25.36
C PRO A 269 4.81 -31.70 -26.43
N VAL A 270 4.86 -32.21 -27.66
CA VAL A 270 5.15 -31.45 -28.89
C VAL A 270 4.00 -30.46 -29.16
N ARG A 271 4.36 -29.20 -29.35
CA ARG A 271 3.47 -28.08 -29.69
C ARG A 271 3.10 -28.16 -31.17
N ILE A 272 1.86 -28.52 -31.49
CA ILE A 272 1.33 -28.43 -32.86
C ILE A 272 0.46 -27.17 -32.96
N GLN A 273 0.90 -26.21 -33.78
CA GLN A 273 0.12 -25.03 -34.15
C GLN A 273 -1.06 -25.43 -35.06
N PRO A 274 -2.29 -24.89 -34.86
CA PRO A 274 -3.31 -24.92 -35.89
C PRO A 274 -3.22 -23.68 -36.79
N GLN A 275 -3.16 -23.94 -38.10
CA GLN A 275 -3.40 -22.97 -39.17
C GLN A 275 -4.88 -22.52 -39.22
N PRO A 276 -5.21 -21.32 -39.72
CA PRO A 276 -6.56 -20.78 -39.71
C PRO A 276 -7.40 -21.29 -40.90
N SER A 277 -8.53 -21.93 -40.61
CA SER A 277 -9.55 -22.24 -41.61
C SER A 277 -10.70 -21.22 -41.55
N GLN A 278 -11.02 -20.66 -42.71
CA GLN A 278 -11.92 -19.55 -42.96
C GLN A 278 -13.36 -19.84 -42.50
N HIS A 279 -13.99 -18.87 -41.84
CA HIS A 279 -15.42 -18.88 -41.51
C HIS A 279 -16.24 -18.31 -42.67
N SER A 280 -17.07 -19.14 -43.29
CA SER A 280 -18.26 -18.68 -44.01
C SER A 280 -19.44 -18.72 -43.05
N GLY A 281 -20.05 -17.55 -42.81
CA GLY A 281 -21.21 -17.38 -41.94
C GLY A 281 -22.48 -17.95 -42.56
N LEU A 282 -23.24 -18.69 -41.75
CA LEU A 282 -24.65 -18.96 -42.00
C LEU A 282 -25.41 -18.75 -40.69
N VAL A 283 -26.20 -17.68 -40.69
CA VAL A 283 -27.18 -17.32 -39.66
C VAL A 283 -28.30 -18.36 -39.69
N SER A 284 -28.53 -19.07 -38.58
CA SER A 284 -29.72 -19.91 -38.40
C SER A 284 -30.59 -19.34 -37.29
N ARG A 285 -31.81 -18.93 -37.69
CA ARG A 285 -32.90 -18.45 -36.84
C ARG A 285 -33.26 -19.48 -35.76
N ALA A 286 -33.33 -19.02 -34.52
CA ALA A 286 -33.86 -19.78 -33.39
C ALA A 286 -35.38 -20.02 -33.55
N ARG A 287 -35.83 -21.24 -33.27
CA ARG A 287 -37.24 -21.56 -33.03
C ARG A 287 -37.58 -21.26 -31.55
N PRO A 288 -38.79 -20.77 -31.23
CA PRO A 288 -39.18 -20.47 -29.85
C PRO A 288 -39.48 -21.75 -29.04
N ASP A 289 -39.04 -21.75 -27.78
CA ASP A 289 -39.25 -22.82 -26.80
C ASP A 289 -40.74 -22.94 -26.38
N PRO A 290 -41.30 -24.15 -26.26
CA PRO A 290 -42.69 -24.39 -25.87
C PRO A 290 -42.96 -24.30 -24.35
N CYS A 291 -42.02 -23.79 -23.56
CA CYS A 291 -42.15 -23.68 -22.10
C CYS A 291 -41.82 -22.27 -21.59
N ALA A 292 -42.63 -21.28 -22.00
CA ALA A 292 -42.68 -19.98 -21.35
C ALA A 292 -44.06 -19.80 -20.67
N PRO A 293 -44.11 -19.43 -19.38
CA PRO A 293 -45.38 -19.13 -18.71
C PRO A 293 -46.00 -17.86 -19.27
N ARG A 294 -47.32 -17.89 -19.54
CA ARG A 294 -48.10 -16.75 -20.03
C ARG A 294 -48.10 -15.60 -19.01
N PRO A 295 -47.82 -14.35 -19.42
CA PRO A 295 -48.02 -13.20 -18.55
C PRO A 295 -49.52 -12.87 -18.44
N ALA A 296 -49.96 -12.59 -17.21
CA ALA A 296 -51.30 -12.11 -16.90
C ALA A 296 -51.51 -10.70 -17.49
N LEU A 297 -52.59 -10.54 -18.26
CA LEU A 297 -53.06 -9.24 -18.75
C LEU A 297 -53.70 -8.46 -17.59
N GLN A 298 -53.07 -7.36 -17.17
CA GLN A 298 -53.76 -6.30 -16.43
C GLN A 298 -54.34 -5.30 -17.43
N ALA A 299 -55.66 -5.23 -17.46
CA ALA A 299 -56.41 -4.25 -18.24
C ALA A 299 -56.29 -2.86 -17.57
N TRP A 300 -55.84 -1.86 -18.32
CA TRP A 300 -56.00 -0.45 -17.97
C TRP A 300 -57.19 0.10 -18.74
N TRP A 301 -58.20 0.56 -18.01
CA TRP A 301 -59.30 1.38 -18.54
C TRP A 301 -58.80 2.80 -18.73
N ALA A 302 -58.90 3.31 -19.95
CA ALA A 302 -58.82 4.75 -20.21
C ALA A 302 -60.23 5.34 -20.03
N HIS A 303 -60.35 6.33 -19.15
CA HIS A 303 -61.48 7.26 -19.16
C HIS A 303 -60.99 8.65 -19.57
N SER A 304 -61.92 9.30 -20.26
CA SER A 304 -61.88 10.55 -21.02
C SER A 304 -61.34 11.77 -20.28
#